data_AF-A0A2H9HZG4-F1
#
_entry.id   AF-A0A2H9HZG4-F1
#
_cell.length_a   1.000
_cell.length_b   1.000
_cell.length_c   1.000
_cell.angle_alpha   90.00
_cell.angle_beta   90.00
_cell.angle_gamma   90.00
#
_symmetry.space_group_name_H-M   'P 1'
#
loop_
_entity.id
_entity.type
_entity.pdbx_description
1 polymer ?
#
loop_
_entity_poly.entity_id
_entity_poly.type
_entity_poly.pdbx_seq_one_letter_code
_entity_poly.pdbx_strand_id
1 'polypeptide(L)'
;MARESSPSSLFREAFEAARRIKNIVIFTAVLYAISFIAGCTLTSMGNTYASELEEEIQRYILSQEIFAVILEYLRTGNLVAAILITFTVNLCLGAFLTTTLPGILPLLGAIGISFVGLLRGFVIGLTYPQVLGYSPLAFIVGVGTILLELGAYVLSSAAGVNISLAPIFPARYETESRMTAFKEAWKDAARIFVIVIILLGLGAIWEMVGIYFLIQPIQHPG
;
A
#
# COMPACT_ATOMS: atom_id res chain seq x y z
N MET A 1 -36.83 -3.00 4.52
CA MET A 1 -36.52 -1.80 3.71
C MET A 1 -35.02 -1.63 3.66
N ALA A 2 -34.37 -2.03 2.57
CA ALA A 2 -32.96 -1.74 2.34
C ALA A 2 -32.85 -0.26 1.97
N ARG A 3 -32.15 0.55 2.79
CA ARG A 3 -31.75 1.90 2.38
C ARG A 3 -30.77 1.74 1.22
N GLU A 4 -31.12 2.23 0.04
CA GLU A 4 -30.14 2.41 -1.03
C GLU A 4 -29.05 3.35 -0.52
N SER A 5 -27.86 2.79 -0.27
CA SER A 5 -26.70 3.57 0.11
C SER A 5 -26.22 4.33 -1.13
N SER A 6 -26.48 5.64 -1.17
CA SER A 6 -25.93 6.53 -2.19
C SER A 6 -24.39 6.45 -2.18
N PRO A 7 -23.70 6.56 -3.34
CA PRO A 7 -22.24 6.64 -3.36
C PRO A 7 -21.69 7.68 -2.37
N SER A 8 -22.39 8.82 -2.22
CA SER A 8 -22.05 9.87 -1.27
C SER A 8 -22.06 9.42 0.20
N SER A 9 -22.96 8.51 0.59
CA SER A 9 -23.02 8.01 1.97
C SER A 9 -21.88 7.04 2.25
N LEU A 10 -21.50 6.20 1.29
CA LEU A 10 -20.38 5.27 1.43
C LEU A 10 -19.05 6.01 1.65
N PHE A 11 -18.79 7.07 0.88
CA PHE A 11 -17.60 7.90 1.09
C PHE A 11 -17.61 8.61 2.43
N ARG A 12 -18.76 9.14 2.86
CA ARG A 12 -18.87 9.80 4.16
C ARG A 12 -18.59 8.83 5.30
N GLU A 13 -19.15 7.63 5.25
CA GLU A 13 -18.91 6.58 6.25
C GLU A 13 -17.45 6.12 6.28
N ALA A 14 -16.81 5.98 5.11
CA ALA A 14 -15.39 5.64 5.00
C ALA A 14 -14.50 6.72 5.63
N PHE A 15 -14.79 7.99 5.35
CA PHE A 15 -14.05 9.12 5.91
C PHE A 15 -14.26 9.25 7.43
N GLU A 16 -15.49 9.06 7.91
CA GLU A 16 -15.80 9.03 9.34
C GLU A 16 -15.06 7.89 10.06
N ALA A 17 -14.98 6.70 9.45
CA ALA A 17 -14.21 5.56 9.98
C ALA A 17 -12.71 5.87 10.04
N ALA A 18 -12.12 6.42 8.97
CA ALA A 18 -10.73 6.85 8.97
C ALA A 18 -10.46 7.93 10.03
N ARG A 19 -11.40 8.86 10.24
CA ARG A 19 -11.30 9.93 11.24
C ARG A 19 -11.33 9.39 12.67
N ARG A 20 -12.11 8.35 12.96
CA ARG A 20 -12.13 7.68 14.29
C ARG A 20 -10.75 7.14 14.65
N ILE A 21 -10.03 6.60 13.67
CA ILE A 21 -8.70 6.02 13.87
C ILE A 21 -7.55 6.97 13.47
N LYS A 22 -7.81 8.29 13.37
CA LYS A 22 -6.85 9.27 12.82
C LYS A 22 -5.45 9.21 13.43
N ASN A 23 -5.34 8.94 14.73
CA ASN A 23 -4.04 8.88 15.40
C ASN A 23 -3.23 7.66 14.95
N ILE A 24 -3.91 6.54 14.65
CA ILE A 24 -3.27 5.34 14.09
C ILE A 24 -2.88 5.58 12.63
N VAL A 25 -3.72 6.29 11.86
CA VAL A 25 -3.39 6.72 10.48
C VAL A 25 -2.16 7.62 10.48
N ILE A 26 -2.08 8.61 11.36
CA ILE A 26 -0.91 9.50 11.47
C ILE A 26 0.32 8.69 11.90
N PHE A 27 0.19 7.83 12.90
CA PHE A 27 1.30 6.98 13.35
C PHE A 27 1.86 6.11 12.21
N THR A 28 0.99 5.41 11.49
CA THR A 28 1.39 4.58 10.35
C THR A 28 1.99 5.43 9.23
N ALA A 29 1.40 6.57 8.88
CA ALA A 29 1.96 7.49 7.88
C ALA A 29 3.38 7.96 8.23
N VAL A 30 3.60 8.38 9.49
CA VAL A 30 4.91 8.80 10.00
C VAL A 30 5.91 7.64 9.93
N LEU A 31 5.49 6.44 10.32
CA LEU A 31 6.32 5.26 10.29
C LEU A 31 6.80 4.92 8.86
N TYR A 32 5.90 4.95 7.88
CA TYR A 32 6.25 4.78 6.46
C TYR A 32 7.17 5.90 5.96
N ALA A 33 6.89 7.15 6.32
CA ALA A 33 7.69 8.29 5.87
C ALA A 33 9.11 8.26 6.42
N ILE A 34 9.29 7.96 7.72
CA ILE A 34 10.60 7.87 8.36
C ILE A 34 11.42 6.74 7.72
N SER A 35 10.83 5.56 7.52
CA SER A 35 11.56 4.44 6.93
C SER A 35 11.90 4.69 5.46
N PHE A 36 11.01 5.31 4.70
CA PHE A 36 11.27 5.77 3.34
C PHE A 36 12.45 6.75 3.28
N ILE A 37 12.44 7.80 4.11
CA ILE A 37 13.53 8.77 4.18
C ILE A 37 14.85 8.10 4.56
N ALA A 38 14.83 7.14 5.50
CA ALA A 38 16.02 6.38 5.87
C ALA A 38 16.59 5.60 4.67
N GLY A 39 15.75 4.92 3.89
CA GLY A 39 16.15 4.22 2.67
C GLY A 39 16.78 5.19 1.66
N CYS A 40 16.09 6.29 1.32
CA CYS A 40 16.61 7.28 0.38
C CYS A 40 17.94 7.89 0.83
N THR A 41 18.08 8.16 2.12
CA THR A 41 19.29 8.76 2.69
C THR A 41 20.48 7.81 2.52
N LEU A 42 20.31 6.53 2.85
CA LEU A 42 21.38 5.54 2.70
C LEU A 42 21.83 5.38 1.25
N THR A 43 20.90 5.35 0.30
CA THR A 43 21.22 5.32 -1.14
C THR A 43 21.98 6.59 -1.56
N SER A 44 21.54 7.76 -1.11
CA SER A 44 22.16 9.04 -1.48
C SER A 44 23.59 9.22 -0.94
N MET A 45 23.92 8.56 0.17
CA MET A 45 25.26 8.59 0.76
C MET A 45 26.26 7.65 0.07
N GLY A 46 25.84 6.90 -0.96
CA GLY A 46 26.70 5.91 -1.62
C GLY A 46 27.13 4.78 -0.67
N ASN A 47 26.29 4.44 0.30
CA ASN A 47 26.59 3.39 1.27
C ASN A 47 26.63 2.02 0.57
N THR A 48 27.78 1.34 0.62
CA THR A 48 28.00 0.04 -0.05
C THR A 48 26.97 -1.01 0.38
N TYR A 49 26.60 -1.07 1.66
CA TYR A 49 25.59 -2.01 2.14
C TYR A 49 24.20 -1.72 1.58
N ALA A 50 23.84 -0.43 1.41
CA ALA A 50 22.57 -0.05 0.80
C ALA A 50 22.49 -0.46 -0.67
N SER A 51 23.59 -0.30 -1.42
CA SER A 51 23.69 -0.76 -2.81
C SER A 51 23.59 -2.29 -2.93
N GLU A 52 24.32 -3.04 -2.09
CA GLU A 52 24.25 -4.51 -2.06
C GLU A 52 22.83 -5.01 -1.74
N LEU A 53 22.20 -4.40 -0.73
CA LEU A 53 20.84 -4.73 -0.33
C LEU A 53 19.82 -4.37 -1.42
N GLU A 54 19.99 -3.22 -2.08
CA GLU A 54 19.17 -2.83 -3.23
C GLU A 54 19.27 -3.86 -4.36
N GLU A 55 20.47 -4.29 -4.74
CA GLU A 55 20.68 -5.32 -5.77
C GLU A 55 20.08 -6.67 -5.39
N GLU A 56 20.15 -7.06 -4.12
CA GLU A 56 19.50 -8.28 -3.62
C GLU A 56 17.97 -8.17 -3.70
N ILE A 57 17.40 -7.04 -3.27
CA ILE A 57 15.97 -6.76 -3.39
C ILE A 57 15.53 -6.79 -4.85
N GLN A 58 16.26 -6.13 -5.76
CA GLN A 58 15.93 -6.12 -7.18
C GLN A 58 15.97 -7.55 -7.76
N ARG A 59 17.02 -8.33 -7.47
CA ARG A 59 17.09 -9.75 -7.87
C ARG A 59 15.93 -10.57 -7.33
N TYR A 60 15.54 -10.36 -6.07
CA TYR A 60 14.40 -11.03 -5.47
C TYR A 60 13.08 -10.66 -6.17
N ILE A 61 12.83 -9.38 -6.42
CA ILE A 61 11.62 -8.89 -7.11
C ILE A 61 11.54 -9.47 -8.53
N LEU A 62 12.65 -9.41 -9.28
CA LEU A 62 12.73 -9.90 -10.65
C LEU A 62 12.58 -11.43 -10.75
N SER A 63 12.87 -12.17 -9.67
CA SER A 63 12.66 -13.62 -9.61
C SER A 63 11.23 -14.03 -9.25
N GLN A 64 10.36 -13.09 -8.85
CA GLN A 64 8.95 -13.40 -8.59
C GLN A 64 8.18 -13.63 -9.89
N GLU A 65 7.49 -14.77 -9.98
CA GLU A 65 6.66 -15.12 -11.15
C GLU A 65 5.63 -14.04 -11.48
N ILE A 66 5.07 -13.39 -10.46
CA ILE A 66 4.05 -12.34 -10.65
C ILE A 66 4.58 -11.14 -11.43
N PHE A 67 5.85 -10.80 -11.23
CA PHE A 67 6.49 -9.70 -11.93
C PHE A 67 6.72 -10.05 -13.40
N ALA A 68 7.13 -11.29 -13.68
CA ALA A 68 7.26 -11.79 -15.05
C ALA A 68 5.92 -11.77 -15.80
N VAL A 69 4.82 -12.14 -15.14
CA VAL A 69 3.46 -12.08 -15.72
C VAL A 69 3.05 -10.64 -16.05
N ILE A 70 3.27 -9.69 -15.14
CA ILE A 70 2.96 -8.27 -15.37
C ILE A 70 3.76 -7.73 -16.57
N LEU A 71 5.06 -8.01 -16.61
CA LEU A 71 5.91 -7.58 -17.72
C LEU A 71 5.45 -8.17 -19.05
N GLU A 72 5.06 -9.43 -19.08
CA GLU A 72 4.57 -10.06 -20.31
C GLU A 72 3.28 -9.41 -20.81
N TYR A 73 2.34 -9.08 -19.93
CA TYR A 73 1.14 -8.34 -20.31
C TYR A 73 1.46 -6.94 -20.85
N LEU A 74 2.42 -6.23 -20.25
CA LEU A 74 2.86 -4.94 -20.74
C LEU A 74 3.52 -5.03 -22.12
N ARG A 75 4.37 -6.06 -22.35
CA ARG A 75 5.07 -6.29 -23.63
C ARG A 75 4.11 -6.69 -24.76
N THR A 76 3.11 -7.51 -24.45
CA THR A 76 2.07 -7.93 -25.41
C THR A 76 0.99 -6.89 -25.63
N GLY A 77 1.04 -5.74 -24.94
CA GLY A 77 0.06 -4.67 -25.03
C GLY A 77 -1.27 -4.98 -24.33
N ASN A 78 -1.36 -6.05 -23.53
CA ASN A 78 -2.54 -6.38 -22.74
C ASN A 78 -2.59 -5.55 -21.45
N LEU A 79 -2.77 -4.24 -21.61
CA LEU A 79 -2.74 -3.27 -20.52
C LEU A 79 -3.83 -3.51 -19.47
N VAL A 80 -5.00 -3.97 -19.89
CA VAL A 80 -6.11 -4.29 -18.97
C VAL A 80 -5.72 -5.43 -18.04
N ALA A 81 -5.09 -6.50 -18.55
CA ALA A 81 -4.62 -7.60 -17.71
C ALA A 81 -3.52 -7.15 -16.73
N ALA A 82 -2.58 -6.32 -17.18
CA ALA A 82 -1.54 -5.73 -16.32
C ALA A 82 -2.15 -4.90 -15.17
N ILE A 83 -3.12 -4.02 -15.47
CA ILE A 83 -3.83 -3.23 -14.46
C ILE A 83 -4.56 -4.14 -13.46
N LEU A 84 -5.31 -5.13 -13.95
CA LEU A 84 -6.10 -6.00 -13.10
C LEU A 84 -5.25 -6.85 -12.16
N ILE A 85 -4.13 -7.41 -12.65
CA ILE A 85 -3.26 -8.23 -11.81
C ILE A 85 -2.54 -7.36 -10.77
N THR A 86 -2.02 -6.18 -11.14
CA THR A 86 -1.38 -5.24 -10.21
C THR A 86 -2.35 -4.80 -9.12
N PHE A 87 -3.56 -4.36 -9.51
CA PHE A 87 -4.62 -4.02 -8.58
C PHE A 87 -4.96 -5.17 -7.62
N THR A 88 -5.12 -6.38 -8.14
CA THR A 88 -5.48 -7.56 -7.35
C THR A 88 -4.39 -7.92 -6.35
N VAL A 89 -3.12 -7.90 -6.78
CA VAL A 89 -1.97 -8.19 -5.92
C VAL A 89 -1.84 -7.15 -4.81
N ASN A 90 -1.93 -5.86 -5.16
CA ASN A 90 -1.81 -4.78 -4.18
C ASN A 90 -2.98 -4.79 -3.20
N LEU A 91 -4.20 -5.08 -3.64
CA LEU A 91 -5.37 -5.17 -2.76
C LEU A 91 -5.30 -6.40 -1.86
N CYS A 92 -5.10 -7.58 -2.42
CA CYS A 92 -5.17 -8.85 -1.70
C CYS A 92 -3.91 -9.09 -0.87
N LEU A 93 -2.72 -9.07 -1.50
CA LEU A 93 -1.46 -9.36 -0.81
C LEU A 93 -0.98 -8.12 -0.04
N GLY A 94 -0.92 -6.97 -0.73
CA GLY A 94 -0.31 -5.75 -0.20
C GLY A 94 -1.11 -5.08 0.92
N ALA A 95 -2.43 -4.96 0.77
CA ALA A 95 -3.28 -4.21 1.69
C ALA A 95 -4.09 -5.13 2.63
N PHE A 96 -4.61 -6.25 2.15
CA PHE A 96 -5.43 -7.12 2.98
C PHE A 96 -4.57 -8.11 3.80
N LEU A 97 -3.87 -9.04 3.15
CA LEU A 97 -3.19 -10.15 3.83
C LEU A 97 -2.00 -9.73 4.68
N THR A 98 -1.25 -8.72 4.26
CA THR A 98 -0.01 -8.32 4.97
C THR A 98 -0.22 -7.19 5.98
N THR A 99 -1.21 -6.32 5.79
CA THR A 99 -1.37 -5.12 6.64
C THR A 99 -2.73 -5.01 7.35
N THR A 100 -3.74 -5.79 6.97
CA THR A 100 -5.07 -5.77 7.62
C THR A 100 -5.36 -7.06 8.38
N LEU A 101 -5.28 -8.21 7.72
CA LEU A 101 -5.60 -9.52 8.26
C LEU A 101 -4.78 -9.91 9.51
N PRO A 102 -3.48 -9.59 9.60
CA PRO A 102 -2.71 -9.88 10.82
C PRO A 102 -3.29 -9.17 12.05
N GLY A 103 -4.12 -8.15 11.86
CA GLY A 103 -4.87 -7.47 12.89
C GLY A 103 -5.76 -8.38 13.73
N ILE A 104 -6.13 -9.57 13.24
CA ILE A 104 -6.86 -10.58 14.04
C ILE A 104 -6.11 -10.95 15.33
N LEU A 105 -4.78 -10.90 15.31
CA LEU A 105 -3.94 -11.21 16.47
C LEU A 105 -3.86 -9.97 17.39
N PRO A 106 -4.43 -10.01 18.61
CA PRO A 106 -4.38 -8.86 19.51
C PRO A 106 -2.95 -8.53 19.90
N LEU A 107 -2.58 -7.25 19.86
CA LEU A 107 -1.23 -6.71 20.11
C LEU A 107 -0.15 -7.17 19.12
N LEU A 108 0.03 -8.48 18.90
CA LEU A 108 1.00 -9.04 17.96
C LEU A 108 0.73 -8.60 16.53
N GLY A 109 -0.53 -8.50 16.13
CA GLY A 109 -0.92 -7.95 14.82
C GLY A 109 -0.44 -6.52 14.64
N ALA A 110 -0.65 -5.65 15.63
CA ALA A 110 -0.21 -4.26 15.58
C ALA A 110 1.32 -4.15 15.44
N ILE A 111 2.08 -4.98 16.16
CA ILE A 111 3.55 -5.03 16.06
C ILE A 111 3.96 -5.50 14.66
N GLY A 112 3.41 -6.62 14.19
CA GLY A 112 3.73 -7.19 12.89
C GLY A 112 3.42 -6.25 11.74
N ILE A 113 2.24 -5.61 11.75
CA ILE A 113 1.83 -4.64 10.72
C ILE A 113 2.75 -3.41 10.73
N SER A 114 3.12 -2.92 11.92
CA SER A 114 4.06 -1.79 12.03
C SER A 114 5.44 -2.16 11.48
N PHE A 115 5.91 -3.38 11.74
CA PHE A 115 7.16 -3.88 11.16
C PHE A 115 7.10 -4.01 9.64
N VAL A 116 6.00 -4.54 9.09
CA VAL A 116 5.76 -4.60 7.64
C VAL A 116 5.78 -3.20 7.04
N GLY A 117 5.16 -2.21 7.68
CA GLY A 117 5.17 -0.83 7.22
C GLY A 117 6.56 -0.21 7.21
N LEU A 118 7.37 -0.48 8.24
CA LEU A 118 8.76 -0.03 8.32
C LEU A 118 9.57 -0.60 7.16
N LEU A 119 9.52 -1.93 7.00
CA LEU A 119 10.24 -2.62 5.93
C LEU A 119 9.79 -2.14 4.56
N ARG A 120 8.48 -2.03 4.31
CA ARG A 120 7.95 -1.58 3.03
C ARG A 120 8.39 -0.15 2.70
N GLY A 121 8.24 0.79 3.63
CA GLY A 121 8.71 2.16 3.41
C GLY A 121 10.22 2.22 3.15
N PHE A 122 11.01 1.44 3.89
CA PHE A 122 12.46 1.36 3.69
C PHE A 122 12.85 0.79 2.31
N VAL A 123 12.25 -0.33 1.90
CA VAL A 123 12.49 -0.95 0.59
C VAL A 123 12.13 -0.02 -0.56
N ILE A 124 10.99 0.68 -0.45
CA ILE A 124 10.60 1.71 -1.41
C ILE A 124 11.65 2.84 -1.42
N GLY A 125 12.09 3.30 -0.25
CA GLY A 125 13.11 4.33 -0.12
C GLY A 125 14.46 3.96 -0.72
N LEU A 126 14.84 2.68 -0.68
CA LEU A 126 16.07 2.18 -1.31
C LEU A 126 15.96 2.12 -2.84
N THR A 127 14.84 1.64 -3.36
CA THR A 127 14.68 1.26 -4.78
C THR A 127 14.15 2.39 -5.68
N TYR A 128 13.28 3.26 -5.16
CA TYR A 128 12.67 4.32 -5.96
C TYR A 128 13.63 5.44 -6.39
N PRO A 129 14.72 5.81 -5.67
CA PRO A 129 15.65 6.82 -6.16
C PRO A 129 16.17 6.53 -7.59
N GLN A 130 16.46 5.26 -7.91
CA GLN A 130 16.89 4.87 -9.25
C GLN A 130 15.77 5.04 -10.29
N VAL A 131 14.55 4.61 -9.96
CA VAL A 131 13.37 4.74 -10.83
C VAL A 131 13.04 6.22 -11.10
N LEU A 132 13.04 7.04 -10.05
CA LEU A 132 12.73 8.46 -10.12
C LEU A 132 13.79 9.26 -10.89
N GLY A 133 15.06 8.80 -10.87
CA GLY A 133 16.17 9.41 -11.58
C GLY A 133 16.27 9.02 -13.07
N TYR A 134 15.50 8.04 -13.54
CA TYR A 134 15.67 7.48 -14.89
C TYR A 134 15.27 8.46 -16.01
N SER A 135 14.12 9.12 -15.87
CA SER A 135 13.62 10.12 -16.83
C SER A 135 12.54 11.00 -16.20
N PRO A 136 12.22 12.18 -16.77
CA PRO A 136 11.12 13.01 -16.27
C PRO A 136 9.77 12.28 -16.23
N LEU A 137 9.52 11.40 -17.21
CA LEU A 137 8.31 10.58 -17.24
C LEU A 137 8.33 9.54 -16.11
N ALA A 138 9.47 8.86 -15.89
CA ALA A 138 9.62 7.90 -14.81
C ALA A 138 9.47 8.55 -13.42
N PHE A 139 9.93 9.80 -13.25
CA PHE A 139 9.68 10.58 -12.06
C PHE A 139 8.17 10.82 -11.81
N ILE A 140 7.44 11.28 -12.83
CA ILE A 140 5.99 11.54 -12.73
C ILE A 140 5.24 10.25 -12.41
N VAL A 141 5.54 9.17 -13.13
CA VAL A 141 4.92 7.86 -12.91
C VAL A 141 5.22 7.37 -11.49
N GLY A 142 6.50 7.34 -11.09
CA GLY A 142 6.93 6.84 -9.78
C GLY A 142 6.35 7.63 -8.61
N VAL A 143 6.35 8.96 -8.67
CA VAL A 143 5.75 9.80 -7.60
C VAL A 143 4.25 9.58 -7.50
N GLY A 144 3.53 9.51 -8.63
CA GLY A 144 2.10 9.24 -8.62
C GLY A 144 1.76 7.85 -8.06
N THR A 145 2.54 6.83 -8.43
CA THR A 145 2.41 5.47 -7.86
C THR A 145 2.64 5.49 -6.35
N ILE A 146 3.72 6.12 -5.87
CA ILE A 146 3.98 6.23 -4.43
C ILE A 146 2.81 6.88 -3.72
N LEU A 147 2.32 8.04 -4.19
CA LEU A 147 1.28 8.77 -3.48
C LEU A 147 -0.03 7.97 -3.38
N LEU A 148 -0.42 7.29 -4.46
CA LEU A 148 -1.66 6.50 -4.50
C LEU A 148 -1.53 5.22 -3.68
N GLU A 149 -0.48 4.44 -3.89
CA GLU A 149 -0.31 3.15 -3.23
C GLU A 149 0.09 3.27 -1.77
N LEU A 150 1.04 4.16 -1.45
CA LEU A 150 1.44 4.38 -0.06
C LEU A 150 0.27 4.91 0.77
N GLY A 151 -0.57 5.79 0.19
CA GLY A 151 -1.80 6.25 0.85
C GLY A 151 -2.74 5.08 1.19
N ALA A 152 -2.93 4.15 0.25
CA ALA A 152 -3.72 2.95 0.47
C ALA A 152 -3.10 2.03 1.53
N TYR A 153 -1.78 1.89 1.54
CA TYR A 153 -1.06 1.07 2.52
C TYR A 153 -1.06 1.67 3.91
N VAL A 154 -1.00 2.99 4.05
CA VAL A 154 -1.18 3.68 5.33
C VAL A 154 -2.56 3.39 5.90
N LEU A 155 -3.62 3.55 5.09
CA LEU A 155 -5.00 3.32 5.54
C LEU A 155 -5.27 1.85 5.90
N SER A 156 -4.83 0.91 5.07
CA SER A 156 -4.98 -0.53 5.37
C SER A 156 -4.18 -0.96 6.60
N SER A 157 -2.93 -0.48 6.76
CA SER A 157 -2.12 -0.73 7.96
C SER A 157 -2.78 -0.16 9.21
N ALA A 158 -3.33 1.06 9.12
CA ALA A 158 -4.03 1.66 10.24
C ALA A 158 -5.30 0.89 10.62
N ALA A 159 -6.04 0.39 9.63
CA ALA A 159 -7.20 -0.46 9.85
C ALA A 159 -6.80 -1.77 10.56
N GLY A 160 -5.73 -2.45 10.11
CA GLY A 160 -5.24 -3.67 10.76
C GLY A 160 -4.72 -3.45 12.18
N VAL A 161 -3.95 -2.38 12.41
CA VAL A 161 -3.49 -2.00 13.76
C VAL A 161 -4.69 -1.71 14.67
N ASN A 162 -5.70 -1.00 14.17
CA ASN A 162 -6.93 -0.74 14.91
C ASN A 162 -7.68 -2.03 15.27
N ILE A 163 -7.82 -2.99 14.35
CA ILE A 163 -8.41 -4.31 14.63
C ILE A 163 -7.63 -5.01 15.76
N SER A 164 -6.30 -5.00 15.70
CA SER A 164 -5.45 -5.64 16.71
C SER A 164 -5.55 -5.01 18.09
N LEU A 165 -5.71 -3.69 18.17
CA LEU A 165 -5.77 -2.96 19.43
C LEU A 165 -7.18 -2.85 20.01
N ALA A 166 -8.24 -2.99 19.19
CA ALA A 166 -9.63 -2.89 19.63
C ALA A 166 -10.00 -3.82 20.80
N PRO A 167 -9.63 -5.12 20.82
CA PRO A 167 -9.94 -5.99 21.97
C PRO A 167 -9.10 -5.66 23.21
N ILE A 168 -7.97 -4.95 23.06
CA ILE A 168 -7.13 -4.52 24.19
C ILE A 168 -7.69 -3.24 24.81
N PHE A 169 -8.23 -2.33 23.99
CA PHE A 169 -8.77 -1.04 24.40
C PHE A 169 -10.23 -0.87 23.97
N PRO A 170 -11.18 -1.68 24.48
CA PRO A 170 -12.57 -1.69 24.01
C PRO A 170 -13.30 -0.37 24.29
N ALA A 171 -12.86 0.40 25.30
CA ALA A 171 -13.40 1.72 25.62
C ALA A 171 -13.32 2.72 24.45
N ARG A 172 -12.45 2.51 23.45
CA ARG A 172 -12.39 3.33 22.22
C ARG A 172 -13.67 3.23 21.38
N TYR A 173 -14.43 2.15 21.55
CA TYR A 173 -15.72 1.92 20.91
C TYR A 173 -16.88 2.04 21.91
N GLU A 174 -16.69 2.76 23.01
CA GLU A 174 -17.73 3.02 24.02
C GLU A 174 -18.38 1.73 24.55
N THR A 175 -17.59 0.65 24.63
CA THR A 175 -18.03 -0.66 25.10
C THR A 175 -17.02 -1.29 26.03
N GLU A 176 -17.48 -2.12 26.96
CA GLU A 176 -16.61 -2.95 27.81
C GLU A 176 -16.32 -4.32 27.15
N SER A 177 -17.11 -4.70 26.14
CA SER A 177 -16.99 -6.00 25.48
C SER A 177 -15.88 -5.99 24.43
N ARG A 178 -14.80 -6.74 24.70
CA ARG A 178 -13.68 -6.93 23.75
C ARG A 178 -14.12 -7.44 22.39
N MET A 179 -15.07 -8.38 22.37
CA MET A 179 -15.62 -8.95 21.14
C MET A 179 -16.45 -7.92 20.36
N THR A 180 -17.18 -7.05 21.06
CA THR A 180 -17.96 -5.98 20.42
C THR A 180 -17.02 -4.96 19.78
N ALA A 181 -15.99 -4.50 20.52
CA ALA A 181 -14.97 -3.61 20.00
C ALA A 181 -14.24 -4.20 18.78
N PHE A 182 -13.90 -5.49 18.82
CA PHE A 182 -13.28 -6.19 17.68
C PHE A 182 -14.18 -6.19 16.43
N LYS A 183 -15.49 -6.46 16.59
CA LYS A 183 -16.45 -6.42 15.48
C LYS A 183 -16.63 -5.00 14.91
N GLU A 184 -16.69 -3.98 15.78
CA GLU A 184 -16.78 -2.59 15.32
C GLU A 184 -15.52 -2.15 14.56
N ALA A 185 -14.33 -2.57 15.01
CA ALA A 185 -13.09 -2.31 14.30
C ALA A 185 -13.06 -2.94 12.89
N TRP A 186 -13.64 -4.13 12.72
CA TRP A 186 -13.80 -4.76 11.39
C TRP A 186 -14.79 -4.02 10.50
N LYS A 187 -15.88 -3.49 11.06
CA LYS A 187 -16.82 -2.64 10.29
C LYS A 187 -16.13 -1.36 9.82
N ASP A 188 -15.33 -0.75 10.68
CA ASP A 188 -14.55 0.44 10.32
C ASP A 188 -13.49 0.13 9.27
N ALA A 189 -12.79 -1.00 9.38
CA ALA A 189 -11.87 -1.47 8.35
C ALA A 189 -12.59 -1.67 7.01
N ALA A 190 -13.75 -2.34 6.99
CA ALA A 190 -14.53 -2.54 5.76
C ALA A 190 -14.93 -1.21 5.09
N ARG A 191 -15.30 -0.19 5.89
CA ARG A 191 -15.59 1.15 5.39
C ARG A 191 -14.34 1.84 4.84
N ILE A 192 -13.22 1.78 5.55
CA ILE A 192 -11.93 2.34 5.09
C ILE A 192 -11.47 1.70 3.78
N PHE A 193 -11.74 0.41 3.59
CA PHE A 193 -11.37 -0.32 2.38
C PHE A 193 -12.02 0.23 1.11
N VAL A 194 -13.12 0.99 1.20
CA VAL A 194 -13.66 1.73 0.06
C VAL A 194 -12.61 2.71 -0.48
N ILE A 195 -11.95 3.46 0.39
CA ILE A 195 -10.89 4.41 0.01
C ILE A 195 -9.66 3.66 -0.49
N VAL A 196 -9.26 2.57 0.20
CA VAL A 196 -8.11 1.72 -0.19
C VAL A 196 -8.30 1.18 -1.61
N ILE A 197 -9.47 0.63 -1.92
CA ILE A 197 -9.79 0.09 -3.25
C ILE A 197 -9.68 1.16 -4.32
N ILE A 198 -10.20 2.37 -4.06
CA ILE A 198 -10.13 3.47 -5.03
C ILE A 198 -8.68 3.91 -5.25
N LEU A 199 -7.92 4.08 -4.18
CA LEU A 199 -6.51 4.49 -4.27
C LEU A 199 -5.67 3.45 -5.03
N LEU A 200 -5.83 2.16 -4.73
CA LEU A 200 -5.12 1.09 -5.43
C LEU A 200 -5.59 0.92 -6.87
N GLY A 201 -6.89 1.10 -7.15
CA GLY A 201 -7.41 1.03 -8.51
C GLY A 201 -6.83 2.15 -9.38
N LEU A 202 -6.84 3.39 -8.86
CA LEU A 202 -6.21 4.52 -9.52
C LEU A 202 -4.69 4.35 -9.64
N GLY A 203 -4.04 3.82 -8.59
CA GLY A 203 -2.62 3.52 -8.56
C GLY A 203 -2.22 2.52 -9.63
N ALA A 204 -2.91 1.39 -9.73
CA ALA A 204 -2.63 0.37 -10.74
C ALA A 204 -2.85 0.88 -12.17
N ILE A 205 -3.89 1.69 -12.41
CA ILE A 205 -4.09 2.34 -13.71
C ILE A 205 -2.92 3.28 -14.02
N TRP A 206 -2.58 4.16 -13.07
CA TRP A 206 -1.51 5.14 -13.23
C TRP A 206 -0.17 4.49 -13.50
N GLU A 207 0.20 3.51 -12.68
CA GLU A 207 1.47 2.79 -12.76
C GLU A 207 1.58 2.02 -14.08
N MET A 208 0.60 1.18 -14.40
CA MET A 208 0.70 0.31 -15.58
C MET A 208 0.63 1.10 -16.89
N VAL A 209 -0.21 2.14 -16.97
CA VAL A 209 -0.25 3.05 -18.13
C VAL A 209 1.09 3.77 -18.27
N GLY A 210 1.62 4.29 -17.15
CA GLY A 210 2.90 4.99 -17.12
C GLY A 210 4.08 4.10 -17.57
N ILE A 211 4.17 2.90 -17.01
CA ILE A 211 5.20 1.91 -17.37
C ILE A 211 5.05 1.47 -18.82
N TYR A 212 3.81 1.26 -19.31
CA TYR A 212 3.59 0.92 -20.71
C TYR A 212 4.21 1.97 -21.65
N PHE A 213 3.98 3.26 -21.41
CA PHE A 213 4.59 4.33 -22.20
C PHE A 213 6.11 4.45 -22.02
N LEU A 214 6.65 4.04 -20.88
CA LEU A 214 8.11 4.00 -20.66
C LEU A 214 8.78 2.86 -21.44
N ILE A 215 8.12 1.72 -21.63
CA ILE A 215 8.70 0.53 -22.27
C ILE A 215 8.52 0.53 -23.80
N GLN A 216 7.41 1.05 -24.32
CA GLN A 216 7.10 1.02 -25.76
C GLN A 216 8.20 1.60 -26.68
N PRO A 217 8.83 2.75 -26.38
CA PRO A 217 9.91 3.31 -27.21
C PRO A 217 11.15 2.41 -27.32
N ILE A 218 11.35 1.50 -26.36
CA ILE A 218 12.49 0.58 -26.31
C ILE A 218 12.26 -0.62 -27.24
N GLN A 219 11.01 -1.03 -27.46
CA GLN A 219 10.65 -2.19 -28.27
C GLN A 219 10.56 -1.88 -29.77
N HIS A 220 10.33 -0.62 -30.11
CA HIS A 220 10.30 -0.14 -31.49
C HIS A 220 11.24 1.07 -31.62
N PRO A 221 12.57 0.87 -31.69
CA PRO A 221 13.48 1.93 -32.05
C PRO A 221 13.15 2.37 -33.48
N GLY A 222 12.70 3.61 -33.63
CA GLY A 222 12.55 4.25 -34.94
C GLY A 222 13.87 4.40 -35.67
#